data_AF-A0A8S3EFZ6-F1
#
_entry.id   AF-A0A8S3EFZ6-F1
#
_cell.length_a   1.000
_cell.length_b   1.000
_cell.length_c   1.000
_cell.angle_alpha   90.00
_cell.angle_beta   90.00
_cell.angle_gamma   90.00
#
_symmetry.space_group_name_H-M   'P 1'
#
loop_
_entity.id
_entity.type
_entity.pdbx_description
1 polymer ?
#
loop_
_entity_poly.entity_id
_entity_poly.type
_entity_poly.pdbx_seq_one_letter_code
_entity_poly.pdbx_strand_id
1 'polypeptide(L)'
;MISITTVQCETDILAIIALQQANLKQNVPIEVQASDGFVTVEHRHNVLQRMNQIMPSIIAKDATSKIIGYALSMPSEFGTAVPELHSLFSIINSLEY
;
A
#
# COMPACT_ATOMS: atom_id res chain seq x y z
N MET A 1 19.44 -3.84 11.22
CA MET A 1 19.45 -4.45 9.87
C MET A 1 18.03 -4.43 9.34
N ILE A 2 17.83 -4.07 8.07
CA ILE A 2 16.52 -4.12 7.42
C ILE A 2 16.50 -5.35 6.52
N SER A 3 15.43 -6.14 6.60
CA SER A 3 15.19 -7.27 5.71
C SER A 3 14.04 -6.94 4.77
N ILE A 4 14.22 -7.24 3.48
CA ILE A 4 13.19 -7.06 2.45
C ILE A 4 12.67 -8.44 2.06
N THR A 5 11.35 -8.59 2.08
CA THR A 5 10.66 -9.82 1.68
C THR A 5 9.31 -9.47 1.08
N THR A 6 8.50 -10.45 0.74
CA THR A 6 7.10 -10.26 0.35
C THR A 6 6.16 -10.56 1.51
N VAL A 7 4.92 -10.07 1.42
CA VAL A 7 3.83 -10.44 2.36
C VAL A 7 3.71 -11.96 2.44
N GLN A 8 3.82 -12.51 3.65
CA GLN A 8 3.76 -13.96 3.90
C GLN A 8 2.44 -14.41 4.55
N CYS A 9 1.79 -13.52 5.29
CA CYS A 9 0.63 -13.89 6.11
C CYS A 9 -0.29 -12.70 6.40
N GLU A 10 -1.45 -12.99 7.00
CA GLU A 10 -2.47 -11.99 7.35
C GLU A 10 -1.94 -10.91 8.30
N THR A 11 -1.04 -11.26 9.23
CA THR A 11 -0.45 -10.27 10.14
C THR A 11 0.39 -9.22 9.40
N ASP A 12 1.01 -9.59 8.27
CA ASP A 12 1.74 -8.62 7.44
C ASP A 12 0.75 -7.62 6.78
N ILE A 13 -0.42 -8.11 6.33
CA ILE A 13 -1.48 -7.28 5.74
C ILE A 13 -2.02 -6.29 6.78
N LEU A 14 -2.30 -6.75 8.00
CA LEU A 14 -2.77 -5.88 9.09
C LEU A 14 -1.73 -4.81 9.46
N ALA A 15 -0.45 -5.15 9.44
CA ALA A 15 0.63 -4.19 9.70
C ALA A 15 0.73 -3.12 8.59
N ILE A 16 0.52 -3.49 7.31
CA ILE A 16 0.45 -2.53 6.20
C ILE A 16 -0.72 -1.57 6.40
N ILE A 17 -1.90 -2.07 6.78
CA ILE A 17 -3.08 -1.22 7.03
C ILE A 17 -2.81 -0.28 8.21
N ALA A 18 -2.18 -0.76 9.28
CA ALA A 18 -1.80 0.07 10.42
C ALA A 18 -0.82 1.19 10.00
N LEU A 19 0.15 0.89 9.12
CA LEU A 19 1.05 1.89 8.55
C LEU A 19 0.31 2.89 7.65
N GLN A 20 -0.64 2.45 6.83
CA GLN A 20 -1.49 3.34 6.04
C GLN A 20 -2.24 4.32 6.95
N GLN A 21 -2.93 3.80 7.97
CA GLN A 21 -3.66 4.58 8.97
C GLN A 21 -2.77 5.63 9.63
N ALA A 22 -1.61 5.23 10.13
CA ALA A 22 -0.70 6.13 10.83
C ALA A 22 -0.20 7.27 9.92
N ASN A 23 -0.17 7.07 8.60
CA ASN A 23 0.35 8.04 7.64
C ASN A 23 -0.73 8.73 6.80
N LEU A 24 -2.02 8.53 7.10
CA LEU A 24 -3.10 9.29 6.44
C LEU A 24 -2.96 10.79 6.72
N LYS A 25 -3.36 11.62 5.76
CA LYS A 25 -3.25 13.08 5.86
C LYS A 25 -3.75 13.65 7.19
N GLN A 26 -4.89 13.17 7.68
CA GLN A 26 -5.49 13.63 8.95
C GLN A 26 -4.70 13.22 10.20
N ASN A 27 -3.82 12.23 10.08
CA ASN A 27 -3.07 11.63 11.19
C ASN A 27 -1.60 12.08 11.22
N VAL A 28 -1.18 12.90 10.24
CA VAL A 28 0.21 13.37 10.09
C VAL A 28 0.27 14.89 10.30
N PRO A 29 1.23 15.43 11.07
CA PRO A 29 1.41 16.86 11.24
C PRO A 29 1.67 17.61 9.92
N ILE A 30 1.29 18.88 9.84
CA ILE A 30 1.37 19.69 8.62
C ILE A 30 2.83 19.81 8.12
N GLU A 31 3.78 19.94 9.05
CA GLU A 31 5.21 20.00 8.75
C GLU A 31 5.70 18.71 8.07
N VAL A 32 5.24 17.54 8.51
CA VAL A 32 5.59 16.24 7.91
C VAL A 32 4.88 16.07 6.57
N GLN A 33 3.61 16.50 6.46
CA GLN A 33 2.91 16.50 5.17
C GLN A 33 3.66 17.29 4.10
N ALA A 34 4.32 18.39 4.50
CA ALA A 34 5.08 19.25 3.59
C ALA A 34 6.48 18.69 3.26
N SER A 35 7.16 18.04 4.21
CA SER A 35 8.52 17.52 3.98
C SER A 35 8.55 16.10 3.40
N ASP A 36 7.70 15.21 3.93
CA ASP A 36 7.80 13.75 3.72
C ASP A 36 6.56 13.20 2.97
N GLY A 37 5.50 14.00 2.88
CA GLY A 37 4.23 13.64 2.26
C GLY A 37 3.28 12.90 3.21
N PHE A 38 2.24 12.30 2.64
CA PHE A 38 1.21 11.56 3.37
C PHE A 38 0.49 10.56 2.46
N VAL A 39 -0.20 9.60 3.07
CA VAL A 39 -1.02 8.60 2.39
C VAL A 39 -2.39 9.20 2.07
N THR A 40 -2.85 9.00 0.83
CA THR A 40 -4.17 9.42 0.34
C THR A 40 -5.17 8.27 0.19
N VAL A 41 -4.68 7.02 0.13
CA VAL A 41 -5.51 5.83 -0.12
C VAL A 41 -5.28 4.82 1.00
N GLU A 42 -6.37 4.51 1.72
CA GLU A 42 -6.44 3.37 2.63
C GLU A 42 -7.10 2.19 1.92
N HIS A 43 -6.44 1.03 1.93
CA HIS A 43 -7.00 -0.18 1.36
C HIS A 43 -7.77 -0.96 2.42
N ARG A 44 -9.00 -1.38 2.09
CA ARG A 44 -9.73 -2.33 2.92
C ARG A 44 -9.01 -3.68 2.96
N HIS A 45 -9.04 -4.33 4.13
CA HIS A 45 -8.37 -5.62 4.35
C HIS A 45 -8.66 -6.65 3.26
N ASN A 46 -9.93 -6.83 2.88
CA ASN A 46 -10.34 -7.80 1.87
C ASN A 46 -9.76 -7.52 0.47
N VAL A 47 -9.58 -6.24 0.10
CA VAL A 47 -8.97 -5.85 -1.17
C VAL A 47 -7.48 -6.15 -1.13
N LEU A 48 -6.79 -5.70 -0.07
CA LEU A 48 -5.36 -5.89 0.08
C LEU A 48 -4.98 -7.37 0.19
N GLN A 49 -5.80 -8.19 0.85
CA GLN A 49 -5.63 -9.64 0.92
C GLN A 49 -5.71 -10.28 -0.47
N ARG A 50 -6.72 -9.93 -1.27
CA ARG A 50 -6.86 -10.44 -2.64
C ARG A 50 -5.69 -10.01 -3.53
N MET A 51 -5.26 -8.74 -3.45
CA MET A 51 -4.09 -8.26 -4.18
C MET A 51 -2.85 -9.09 -3.86
N ASN A 52 -2.60 -9.38 -2.57
CA ASN A 52 -1.45 -10.17 -2.14
C ASN A 52 -1.55 -11.68 -2.46
N GLN A 53 -2.76 -12.22 -2.65
CA GLN A 53 -2.94 -13.59 -3.14
C GLN A 53 -2.53 -13.75 -4.62
N ILE A 54 -2.70 -12.69 -5.41
CA ILE A 54 -2.35 -12.69 -6.83
C ILE A 54 -0.90 -12.26 -7.05
N MET A 55 -0.48 -11.17 -6.42
CA MET A 55 0.88 -10.66 -6.50
C MET A 55 1.30 -10.11 -5.13
N PRO A 56 2.05 -10.88 -4.33
CA PRO A 56 2.53 -10.44 -3.02
C PRO A 56 3.26 -9.10 -3.11
N SER A 57 2.88 -8.17 -2.24
CA SER A 57 3.52 -6.87 -2.10
C SER A 57 4.84 -7.01 -1.37
N ILE A 58 5.75 -6.08 -1.62
CA ILE A 58 7.07 -6.05 -0.97
C ILE A 58 6.94 -5.36 0.38
N ILE A 59 7.58 -5.89 1.41
CA ILE A 59 7.61 -5.35 2.77
C ILE A 59 9.04 -5.27 3.30
N ALA A 60 9.30 -4.22 4.08
CA ALA A 60 10.55 -4.02 4.81
C ALA A 60 10.32 -4.28 6.30
N LYS A 61 11.13 -5.17 6.89
CA LYS A 61 11.11 -5.51 8.32
C LYS A 61 12.38 -5.03 9.00
N ASP A 62 12.26 -4.49 10.21
CA ASP A 62 13.41 -4.15 11.05
C ASP A 62 13.97 -5.38 11.79
N ALA A 63 14.97 -5.16 12.66
CA ALA A 63 15.61 -6.24 13.43
C ALA A 63 14.66 -6.94 14.43
N THR A 64 13.51 -6.33 14.76
CA THR A 64 12.47 -6.91 15.62
C THR A 64 11.39 -7.63 14.82
N SER A 65 11.56 -7.75 13.50
CA SER A 65 10.56 -8.24 12.55
C SER A 65 9.31 -7.35 12.40
N LYS A 66 9.35 -6.12 12.91
CA LYS A 66 8.28 -5.14 12.71
C LYS A 66 8.33 -4.62 11.27
N ILE A 67 7.18 -4.59 10.58
CA ILE A 67 7.09 -3.96 9.27
C ILE A 67 7.18 -2.45 9.43
N ILE A 68 8.11 -1.85 8.70
CA ILE A 68 8.42 -0.41 8.73
C ILE A 68 8.21 0.28 7.39
N GLY A 69 7.86 -0.49 6.34
CA GLY A 69 7.59 0.03 5.01
C GLY A 69 7.05 -1.05 4.09
N TYR A 70 6.39 -0.63 3.01
CA TYR A 70 5.82 -1.52 2.00
C TYR A 70 5.80 -0.86 0.63
N ALA A 71 5.78 -1.69 -0.42
CA ALA A 71 5.47 -1.28 -1.79
C ALA A 71 4.37 -2.21 -2.32
N LEU A 72 3.19 -1.65 -2.56
CA LEU A 72 2.03 -2.43 -2.98
C LEU A 72 2.13 -2.82 -4.45
N SER A 73 1.95 -4.12 -4.68
CA SER A 73 1.68 -4.67 -6.00
C SER A 73 0.23 -4.36 -6.38
N MET A 74 0.01 -3.66 -7.49
CA MET A 74 -1.33 -3.29 -7.98
C MET A 74 -1.63 -3.96 -9.33
N PRO A 75 -2.16 -5.20 -9.33
CA PRO A 75 -2.63 -5.82 -10.56
C PRO A 75 -3.78 -5.02 -11.19
N SER A 76 -3.82 -4.93 -12.51
CA SER A 76 -4.80 -4.11 -13.26
C SER A 76 -6.26 -4.48 -12.98
N GLU A 77 -6.53 -5.75 -12.66
CA GLU A 77 -7.85 -6.24 -12.26
C GLU A 77 -8.38 -5.61 -10.97
N PHE A 78 -7.53 -5.03 -10.12
CA PHE A 78 -7.94 -4.28 -8.92
C PHE A 78 -8.13 -2.80 -9.16
N GLY A 79 -7.89 -2.30 -10.37
CA GLY A 79 -8.05 -0.89 -10.69
C GLY A 79 -9.45 -0.36 -10.44
N THR A 80 -10.48 -1.22 -10.49
CA THR A 80 -11.87 -0.87 -10.16
C THR A 80 -12.21 -1.05 -8.67
N ALA A 81 -11.41 -1.81 -7.92
CA ALA A 81 -11.63 -2.10 -6.51
C ALA A 81 -11.14 -0.98 -5.57
N VAL A 82 -10.37 -0.03 -6.10
CA VAL A 82 -9.86 1.16 -5.41
C VAL A 82 -10.38 2.40 -6.14
N PRO A 83 -11.52 2.98 -5.71
CA PRO A 83 -12.19 4.10 -6.39
C PRO A 83 -11.27 5.28 -6.72
N GLU A 84 -10.34 5.59 -5.82
CA GLU A 84 -9.38 6.69 -5.93
C GLU A 84 -8.41 6.51 -7.11
N LEU A 85 -8.22 5.28 -7.58
CA LEU A 85 -7.31 4.95 -8.68
C LEU A 85 -8.02 4.78 -10.03
N HIS A 86 -9.35 4.91 -10.09
CA HIS A 86 -10.11 4.72 -11.34
C HIS A 86 -9.61 5.61 -12.46
N SER A 87 -9.39 6.90 -12.18
CA SER A 87 -8.88 7.87 -13.18
C SER A 87 -7.49 7.50 -13.68
N LEU A 88 -6.62 6.99 -12.80
CA LEU A 88 -5.28 6.53 -13.17
C LEU A 88 -5.37 5.37 -14.15
N PHE A 89 -6.17 4.35 -13.85
CA PHE A 89 -6.35 3.19 -14.72
C PHE A 89 -7.04 3.54 -16.05
N SER A 90 -7.98 4.48 -16.04
CA SER A 90 -8.59 5.00 -17.27
C SER A 90 -7.54 5.58 -18.23
N ILE A 91 -6.59 6.38 -17.69
CA ILE A 91 -5.49 6.94 -18.48
C ILE A 91 -4.57 5.82 -18.99
N ILE A 92 -4.10 4.93 -18.10
CA ILE A 92 -3.21 3.82 -18.47
C ILE A 92 -3.83 2.99 -19.61
N ASN A 93 -5.11 2.66 -19.52
CA ASN A 93 -5.83 1.86 -20.52
C ASN A 93 -6.09 2.60 -21.84
N SER A 94 -5.99 3.93 -21.87
CA SER A 94 -6.11 4.72 -23.09
C SER A 94 -4.79 4.87 -23.88
N LEU A 95 -3.66 4.44 -23.30
CA LEU A 95 -2.37 4.50 -23.97
C LEU A 95 -2.24 3.36 -24.98
N GLU A 96 -1.92 3.69 -26.23
CA GLU A 96 -1.57 2.73 -27.27
C GLU A 96 -0.03 2.59 -27.33
N TYR A 97 0.47 1.36 -27.33
CA TYR A 97 1.90 1.03 -27.42
C TYR A 97 2.14 -0.05 -28.49
#